data_AF-A0A261C7V2-F1
#
_entry.id   AF-A0A261C7V2-F1
#
_cell.length_a   1.000
_cell.length_b   1.000
_cell.length_c   1.000
_cell.angle_alpha   90.00
_cell.angle_beta   90.00
_cell.angle_gamma   90.00
#
_symmetry.space_group_name_H-M   'P 1'
#
loop_
_entity.id
_entity.type
_entity.pdbx_description
1 polymer ?
#
loop_
_entity_poly.entity_id
_entity_poly.type
_entity_poly.pdbx_seq_one_letter_code
_entity_poly.pdbx_strand_id
1 'polypeptide(L)'
;MPTVTQSASCGNISYLASVNFLETGCHIGSILMLSLSTYTLFLIMTKSTVAMKSSVPYMINLHIWTMFCDFTWAVLILPMFFMPVIAAHASGLLLYFTENRILLVWIPFATLGGMAAAIISLFEHRHRAIVTDSRFVLKHDYFRRGLLTFMYFGHINFGIPEILTAPQDQDAAKQKMKEKYPCLPPVFMERVSHVIQMDASLFNPHMYLICLYLAIIFSFFCSHIIWNLLPRNNPSMSSNTRKMMRSFFISMCIQVAIPAFVYNTVYVTWNIFFRRHNIHLFPLSKLYKRLSCTYCNPSLLF
;
A
#
# COMPACT_ATOMS: atom_id res chain seq x y z
N MET A 1 28.02 16.97 38.47
CA MET A 1 27.22 15.77 38.13
C MET A 1 25.75 16.16 38.21
N PRO A 2 25.00 16.25 37.10
CA PRO A 2 23.55 16.33 37.18
C PRO A 2 22.96 14.93 37.00
N THR A 3 22.23 14.53 38.02
CA THR A 3 21.34 13.39 38.15
C THR A 3 20.19 13.49 37.14
N VAL A 4 20.11 12.56 36.19
CA VAL A 4 18.91 12.33 35.38
C VAL A 4 18.17 11.13 35.96
N THR A 5 17.23 11.39 36.86
CA THR A 5 16.25 10.39 37.32
C THR A 5 14.85 10.91 37.03
N GLN A 6 14.35 10.60 35.84
CA GLN A 6 12.93 10.40 35.60
C GLN A 6 12.79 9.11 34.78
N SER A 7 12.64 7.99 35.48
CA SER A 7 12.16 6.75 34.89
C SER A 7 10.70 6.95 34.52
N ALA A 8 10.42 7.32 33.27
CA ALA A 8 9.09 7.15 32.72
C ALA A 8 8.72 5.67 32.85
N SER A 9 7.69 5.36 33.65
CA SER A 9 7.16 4.00 33.79
C SER A 9 6.52 3.60 32.47
N CYS A 10 7.31 3.06 31.55
CA CYS A 10 6.80 2.48 30.32
C CYS A 10 6.13 1.15 30.70
N GLY A 11 4.81 1.07 30.54
CA GLY A 11 4.04 -0.11 30.94
C GLY A 11 4.50 -1.40 30.25
N ASN A 12 4.25 -2.55 30.88
CA ASN A 12 4.64 -3.86 30.36
C ASN A 12 4.08 -4.10 28.94
N ILE A 13 4.95 -4.53 28.03
CA ILE A 13 4.62 -4.88 26.65
C ILE A 13 3.86 -6.21 26.66
N SER A 14 2.57 -6.19 26.33
CA SER A 14 1.73 -7.40 26.27
C SER A 14 2.18 -8.38 25.17
N TYR A 15 1.84 -9.67 25.24
CA TYR A 15 2.15 -10.63 24.14
C TYR A 15 1.58 -10.20 22.79
N LEU A 16 0.37 -9.62 22.78
CA LEU A 16 -0.21 -9.04 21.57
C LEU A 16 0.75 -8.01 20.96
N ALA A 17 1.49 -7.27 21.78
CA ALA A 17 2.45 -6.28 21.34
C ALA A 17 3.78 -6.83 20.80
N SER A 18 3.97 -8.14 20.82
CA SER A 18 5.23 -8.78 20.44
C SER A 18 5.36 -9.01 18.94
N VAL A 19 6.61 -9.14 18.49
CA VAL A 19 6.98 -9.52 17.12
C VAL A 19 6.39 -10.89 16.77
N ASN A 20 6.54 -11.86 17.67
CA ASN A 20 6.07 -13.24 17.48
C ASN A 20 4.57 -13.32 17.20
N PHE A 21 3.75 -12.52 17.90
CA PHE A 21 2.31 -12.48 17.67
C PHE A 21 1.97 -11.94 16.28
N LEU A 22 2.64 -10.85 15.87
CA LEU A 22 2.44 -10.24 14.56
C LEU A 22 2.87 -11.21 13.44
N GLU A 23 4.06 -11.79 13.57
CA GLU A 23 4.61 -12.72 12.61
C GLU A 23 3.70 -13.94 12.42
N THR A 24 3.28 -14.57 13.50
CA THR A 24 2.37 -15.72 13.44
C THR A 24 1.04 -15.35 12.78
N GLY A 25 0.46 -14.20 13.13
CA GLY A 25 -0.79 -13.73 12.53
C GLY A 25 -0.66 -13.44 11.04
N CYS A 26 0.41 -12.76 10.63
CA CYS A 26 0.70 -12.45 9.24
C CYS A 26 0.99 -13.69 8.40
N HIS A 27 1.74 -14.67 8.91
CA HIS A 27 1.99 -15.92 8.18
C HIS A 27 0.72 -16.73 7.97
N ILE A 28 -0.13 -16.89 9.01
CA ILE A 28 -1.42 -17.57 8.88
C ILE A 28 -2.32 -16.85 7.88
N GLY A 29 -2.43 -15.52 8.00
CA GLY A 29 -3.20 -14.69 7.07
C GLY A 29 -2.68 -14.81 5.64
N SER A 30 -1.37 -14.90 5.45
CA SER A 30 -0.74 -14.99 4.14
C SER A 30 -1.05 -16.30 3.41
N ILE A 31 -1.22 -17.41 4.12
CA ILE A 31 -1.65 -18.69 3.50
C ILE A 31 -3.05 -18.54 2.89
N LEU A 32 -3.98 -17.93 3.63
CA LEU A 32 -5.33 -17.67 3.14
C LEU A 32 -5.32 -16.66 1.97
N MET A 33 -4.54 -15.59 2.10
CA MET A 33 -4.39 -14.58 1.04
C MET A 33 -3.83 -15.19 -0.25
N LEU A 34 -2.80 -16.02 -0.16
CA LEU A 34 -2.15 -16.63 -1.32
C LEU A 34 -3.09 -17.63 -2.02
N SER A 35 -3.81 -18.46 -1.27
CA SER A 35 -4.76 -19.42 -1.83
C SER A 35 -5.93 -18.72 -2.56
N LEU A 36 -6.56 -17.73 -1.92
CA LEU A 36 -7.63 -16.94 -2.51
C LEU A 36 -7.17 -16.12 -3.73
N SER A 37 -5.97 -15.53 -3.65
CA SER A 37 -5.42 -14.75 -4.76
C SER A 37 -5.06 -15.62 -5.96
N THR A 38 -4.53 -16.82 -5.73
CA THR A 38 -4.25 -17.79 -6.80
C THR A 38 -5.54 -18.26 -7.46
N TYR A 39 -6.58 -18.53 -6.67
CA TYR A 39 -7.90 -18.87 -7.20
C TYR A 39 -8.52 -17.72 -8.01
N THR A 40 -8.37 -16.49 -7.54
CA THR A 40 -8.84 -15.29 -8.26
C THR A 40 -8.11 -15.14 -9.60
N LEU A 41 -6.79 -15.35 -9.63
CA LEU A 41 -6.00 -15.34 -10.86
C LEU A 41 -6.51 -16.41 -11.85
N PHE A 42 -6.77 -17.61 -11.36
CA PHE A 42 -7.37 -18.69 -12.17
C PHE A 42 -8.73 -18.28 -12.75
N LEU A 43 -9.60 -17.64 -11.96
CA LEU A 43 -10.90 -17.15 -12.44
C LEU A 43 -10.75 -16.04 -13.49
N ILE A 44 -9.80 -15.11 -13.32
CA ILE A 44 -9.54 -14.05 -14.31
C ILE A 44 -9.12 -14.69 -15.64
N MET A 45 -8.24 -15.69 -15.62
CA MET A 45 -7.76 -16.36 -16.83
C MET A 45 -8.85 -17.18 -17.53
N THR A 46 -9.71 -17.87 -16.76
CA THR A 46 -10.62 -18.90 -17.31
C THR A 46 -12.08 -18.48 -17.45
N LYS A 47 -12.55 -17.52 -16.64
CA LYS A 47 -13.98 -17.14 -16.56
C LYS A 47 -14.27 -15.72 -17.03
N SER A 48 -13.27 -14.97 -17.52
CA SER A 48 -13.48 -13.65 -18.10
C SER A 48 -14.37 -13.71 -19.35
N THR A 49 -15.35 -12.81 -19.44
CA THR A 49 -16.30 -12.77 -20.57
C THR A 49 -15.63 -12.32 -21.87
N VAL A 50 -16.21 -12.70 -23.01
CA VAL A 50 -15.70 -12.32 -24.35
C VAL A 50 -15.53 -10.81 -24.49
N ALA A 51 -16.45 -10.03 -23.94
CA ALA A 51 -16.45 -8.58 -24.06
C ALA A 51 -15.44 -7.87 -23.14
N MET A 52 -14.82 -8.60 -22.20
CA MET A 52 -13.72 -8.11 -21.36
C MET A 52 -12.35 -8.66 -21.77
N LYS A 53 -12.29 -9.52 -22.79
CA LYS A 53 -11.09 -10.27 -23.19
C LYS A 53 -9.90 -9.38 -23.50
N SER A 54 -10.10 -8.21 -24.08
CA SER A 54 -9.03 -7.24 -24.38
C SER A 54 -8.31 -6.71 -23.14
N SER A 55 -8.97 -6.74 -21.98
CA SER A 55 -8.47 -6.16 -20.73
C SER A 55 -7.96 -7.19 -19.74
N VAL A 56 -8.18 -8.47 -20.02
CA VAL A 56 -7.66 -9.59 -19.23
C VAL A 56 -6.15 -9.47 -18.98
N PRO A 57 -5.29 -9.12 -19.96
CA PRO A 57 -3.85 -8.97 -19.71
C PRO A 57 -3.53 -7.89 -18.66
N TYR A 58 -4.26 -6.78 -18.69
CA TYR A 58 -4.07 -5.67 -17.75
C TYR A 58 -4.62 -6.01 -16.35
N MET A 59 -5.71 -6.78 -16.29
CA MET A 59 -6.24 -7.31 -15.02
C MET A 59 -5.30 -8.34 -14.38
N ILE A 60 -4.74 -9.25 -15.18
CA ILE A 60 -3.72 -10.21 -14.73
C ILE A 60 -2.49 -9.46 -14.22
N ASN A 61 -2.01 -8.47 -14.97
CA ASN A 61 -0.86 -7.65 -14.58
C ASN A 61 -1.10 -6.92 -13.25
N LEU A 62 -2.25 -6.27 -13.08
CA LEU A 62 -2.62 -5.67 -11.79
C LEU A 62 -2.63 -6.71 -10.67
N HIS A 63 -3.31 -7.84 -10.89
CA HIS A 63 -3.46 -8.88 -9.88
C HIS A 63 -2.12 -9.47 -9.44
N ILE A 64 -1.19 -9.71 -10.39
CA ILE A 64 0.17 -10.18 -10.09
C ILE A 64 0.92 -9.15 -9.23
N TRP A 65 0.87 -7.86 -9.58
CA TRP A 65 1.51 -6.82 -8.79
C TRP A 65 0.90 -6.70 -7.39
N THR A 66 -0.41 -6.83 -7.26
CA THR A 66 -1.09 -6.87 -5.96
C THR A 66 -0.63 -8.08 -5.14
N MET A 67 -0.63 -9.28 -5.72
CA MET A 67 -0.13 -10.49 -5.05
C MET A 67 1.33 -10.33 -4.58
N PHE A 68 2.18 -9.74 -5.41
CA PHE A 68 3.58 -9.53 -5.08
C PHE A 68 3.76 -8.48 -3.98
N CYS A 69 2.96 -7.41 -4.00
CA CYS A 69 2.90 -6.42 -2.92
C CYS A 69 2.43 -7.05 -1.61
N ASP A 70 1.32 -7.77 -1.60
CA ASP A 70 0.78 -8.42 -0.40
C ASP A 70 1.79 -9.41 0.20
N PHE A 71 2.40 -10.25 -0.65
CA PHE A 71 3.44 -11.19 -0.23
C PHE A 71 4.66 -10.46 0.35
N THR A 72 5.07 -9.35 -0.28
CA THR A 72 6.22 -8.56 0.18
C THR A 72 5.99 -8.02 1.59
N TRP A 73 4.82 -7.44 1.83
CA TRP A 73 4.50 -6.77 3.10
C TRP A 73 4.08 -7.73 4.21
N ALA A 74 3.52 -8.90 3.87
CA ALA A 74 3.02 -9.85 4.87
C ALA A 74 3.99 -11.00 5.18
N VAL A 75 4.92 -11.32 4.27
CA VAL A 75 5.82 -12.49 4.43
C VAL A 75 7.29 -12.10 4.21
N LEU A 76 7.61 -11.44 3.11
CA LEU A 76 9.00 -11.26 2.69
C LEU A 76 9.75 -10.25 3.58
N ILE A 77 9.17 -9.08 3.81
CA ILE A 77 9.77 -8.00 4.61
C ILE A 77 9.16 -7.96 6.01
N LEU A 78 7.83 -8.09 6.08
CA LEU A 78 7.04 -7.96 7.30
C LEU A 78 7.49 -6.77 8.17
N PRO A 79 7.32 -5.52 7.69
CA PRO A 79 7.81 -4.35 8.40
C PRO A 79 6.89 -3.96 9.57
N MET A 80 7.47 -3.79 10.75
CA MET A 80 6.85 -3.15 11.90
C MET A 80 7.26 -1.69 11.97
N PHE A 81 6.32 -0.78 11.77
CA PHE A 81 6.59 0.64 11.90
C PHE A 81 6.61 1.07 13.36
N PHE A 82 7.67 1.77 13.75
CA PHE A 82 7.66 2.60 14.94
C PHE A 82 7.01 3.92 14.55
N MET A 83 6.25 4.53 15.46
CA MET A 83 5.59 5.81 15.23
C MET A 83 5.51 6.49 16.60
N PRO A 84 5.86 7.79 16.73
CA PRO A 84 6.00 8.79 15.67
C PRO A 84 7.39 8.84 15.01
N VAL A 85 8.33 8.00 15.44
CA VAL A 85 9.66 7.88 14.82
C VAL A 85 9.51 7.28 13.44
N ILE A 86 9.95 7.94 12.37
CA ILE A 86 9.88 7.36 11.01
C ILE A 86 10.96 6.27 10.89
N ALA A 87 10.64 5.09 11.41
CA ALA A 87 11.51 3.93 11.48
C ALA A 87 10.69 2.64 11.35
N ALA A 88 11.34 1.57 10.90
CA ALA A 88 10.72 0.26 10.81
C ALA A 88 11.70 -0.84 11.23
N HIS A 89 11.14 -1.93 11.75
CA HIS A 89 11.85 -3.17 11.99
C HIS A 89 11.37 -4.22 10.99
N ALA A 90 12.29 -4.89 10.31
CA ALA A 90 11.95 -6.01 9.44
C ALA A 90 11.91 -7.32 10.23
N SER A 91 10.94 -8.20 9.95
CA SER A 91 10.86 -9.55 10.57
C SER A 91 10.54 -10.65 9.54
N GLY A 92 10.60 -10.34 8.25
CA GLY A 92 10.19 -11.27 7.19
C GLY A 92 11.29 -12.23 6.74
N LEU A 93 10.92 -13.13 5.84
CA LEU A 93 11.80 -14.17 5.30
C LEU A 93 13.04 -13.64 4.57
N LEU A 94 13.03 -12.39 4.10
CA LEU A 94 14.17 -11.82 3.38
C LEU A 94 15.42 -11.70 4.25
N LEU A 95 15.25 -11.59 5.57
CA LEU A 95 16.36 -11.51 6.51
C LEU A 95 17.23 -12.77 6.56
N TYR A 96 16.69 -13.94 6.17
CA TYR A 96 17.49 -15.15 6.01
C TYR A 96 18.51 -15.05 4.87
N PHE A 97 18.30 -14.13 3.92
CA PHE A 97 19.15 -13.95 2.75
C PHE A 97 19.97 -12.65 2.82
N THR A 98 19.41 -11.57 3.37
CA THR A 98 20.09 -10.28 3.41
C THR A 98 19.57 -9.37 4.52
N GLU A 99 20.49 -8.68 5.18
CA GLU A 99 20.22 -7.55 6.09
C GLU A 99 20.52 -6.20 5.41
N ASN A 100 20.64 -6.16 4.08
CA ASN A 100 20.94 -4.93 3.38
C ASN A 100 19.73 -3.97 3.45
N ARG A 101 19.89 -2.91 4.24
CA ARG A 101 18.91 -1.84 4.45
C ARG A 101 18.33 -1.30 3.14
N ILE A 102 19.14 -1.10 2.10
CA ILE A 102 18.67 -0.57 0.82
C ILE A 102 17.62 -1.49 0.23
N LEU A 103 17.86 -2.81 0.26
CA LEU A 103 16.91 -3.80 -0.26
C LEU A 103 15.66 -3.90 0.62
N LEU A 104 15.84 -3.91 1.94
CA LEU A 104 14.72 -3.98 2.91
C LEU A 104 13.77 -2.78 2.80
N VAL A 105 14.25 -1.61 2.38
CA VAL A 105 13.44 -0.41 2.15
C VAL A 105 12.94 -0.33 0.71
N TRP A 106 13.79 -0.60 -0.28
CA TRP A 106 13.43 -0.44 -1.70
C TRP A 106 12.35 -1.42 -2.15
N ILE A 107 12.48 -2.71 -1.82
CA ILE A 107 11.54 -3.75 -2.27
C ILE A 107 10.08 -3.45 -1.89
N PRO A 108 9.72 -3.10 -0.63
CA PRO A 108 8.34 -2.80 -0.27
C PRO A 108 7.80 -1.54 -0.97
N PHE A 109 8.62 -0.51 -1.19
CA PHE A 109 8.22 0.67 -1.98
C PHE A 109 8.07 0.34 -3.47
N ALA A 110 8.98 -0.46 -4.03
CA ALA A 110 8.94 -0.88 -5.42
C ALA A 110 7.69 -1.68 -5.75
N THR A 111 7.24 -2.57 -4.86
CA THR A 111 6.02 -3.35 -5.07
C THR A 111 4.75 -2.50 -4.99
N LEU A 112 4.69 -1.53 -4.07
CA LEU A 112 3.62 -0.52 -4.04
C LEU A 112 3.59 0.32 -5.32
N GLY A 113 4.76 0.77 -5.78
CA GLY A 113 4.91 1.56 -7.01
C GLY A 113 4.49 0.79 -8.25
N GLY A 114 4.91 -0.48 -8.37
CA GLY A 114 4.52 -1.38 -9.45
C GLY A 114 3.01 -1.64 -9.46
N MET A 115 2.39 -1.82 -8.29
CA MET A 115 0.94 -1.92 -8.17
C MET A 115 0.24 -0.63 -8.63
N ALA A 116 0.68 0.55 -8.18
CA ALA A 116 0.11 1.83 -8.62
C ALA A 116 0.21 2.01 -10.15
N ALA A 117 1.37 1.70 -10.75
CA ALA A 117 1.56 1.73 -12.19
C ALA A 117 0.65 0.72 -12.93
N ALA A 118 0.40 -0.45 -12.35
CA ALA A 118 -0.53 -1.43 -12.91
C ALA A 118 -1.98 -0.96 -12.89
N ILE A 119 -2.39 -0.28 -11.82
CA ILE A 119 -3.73 0.36 -11.76
C ILE A 119 -3.81 1.45 -12.86
N ILE A 120 -2.81 2.32 -12.99
CA ILE A 120 -2.79 3.35 -14.05
C ILE A 120 -2.87 2.73 -15.44
N SER A 121 -2.08 1.70 -15.72
CA SER A 121 -2.08 0.97 -17.00
C SER A 121 -3.47 0.38 -17.32
N LEU A 122 -4.14 -0.17 -16.30
CA LEU A 122 -5.48 -0.72 -16.44
C LEU A 122 -6.53 0.36 -16.68
N PHE A 123 -6.48 1.49 -15.96
CA PHE A 123 -7.39 2.62 -16.17
C PHE A 123 -7.15 3.33 -17.51
N GLU A 124 -5.90 3.46 -17.95
CA GLU A 124 -5.54 3.95 -19.29
C GLU A 124 -6.17 3.07 -20.37
N HIS A 125 -5.99 1.75 -20.26
CA HIS A 125 -6.55 0.81 -21.21
C HIS A 125 -8.09 0.92 -21.28
N ARG A 126 -8.75 1.09 -20.13
CA ARG A 126 -10.21 1.29 -20.07
C ARG A 126 -10.65 2.64 -20.60
N HIS A 127 -9.89 3.69 -20.34
CA HIS A 127 -10.12 5.00 -20.90
C HIS A 127 -10.07 4.95 -22.43
N ARG A 128 -9.05 4.34 -23.02
CA ARG A 128 -8.96 4.16 -24.48
C ARG A 128 -10.09 3.33 -25.07
N ALA A 129 -10.63 2.36 -24.34
CA ALA A 129 -11.72 1.50 -24.82
C ALA A 129 -13.10 2.19 -24.79
N ILE A 130 -13.31 3.16 -23.89
CA ILE A 130 -14.61 3.81 -23.66
C ILE A 130 -14.65 5.22 -24.27
N VAL A 131 -13.53 5.94 -24.23
CA VAL A 131 -13.37 7.30 -24.72
C VAL A 131 -12.72 7.22 -26.10
N THR A 132 -13.49 7.41 -27.17
CA THR A 132 -13.00 7.34 -28.55
C THR A 132 -12.75 8.73 -29.15
N ASP A 133 -13.61 9.70 -28.81
CA ASP A 133 -13.61 11.04 -29.40
C ASP A 133 -13.01 12.09 -28.46
N SER A 134 -11.74 11.90 -28.08
CA SER A 134 -11.02 12.88 -27.26
C SER A 134 -9.53 12.96 -27.62
N ARG A 135 -8.97 14.19 -27.53
CA ARG A 135 -7.53 14.45 -27.69
C ARG A 135 -6.66 13.82 -26.61
N PHE A 136 -7.27 13.44 -25.48
CA PHE A 136 -6.55 12.87 -24.33
C PHE A 136 -6.39 11.36 -24.40
N VAL A 137 -6.83 10.73 -25.50
CA VAL A 137 -6.67 9.29 -25.72
C VAL A 137 -5.31 9.03 -26.35
N LEU A 138 -4.53 8.12 -25.76
CA LEU A 138 -3.23 7.69 -26.28
C LEU A 138 -3.41 6.77 -27.50
N LYS A 139 -3.61 7.37 -28.68
CA LYS A 139 -3.89 6.64 -29.93
C LYS A 139 -2.66 5.91 -30.48
N HIS A 140 -1.46 6.48 -30.33
CA HIS A 140 -0.23 5.91 -30.87
C HIS A 140 0.36 4.84 -29.93
N ASP A 141 0.37 3.59 -30.40
CA ASP A 141 0.76 2.44 -29.57
C ASP A 141 2.22 2.48 -29.09
N TYR A 142 3.17 2.94 -29.92
CA TYR A 142 4.57 3.05 -29.52
C TYR A 142 4.77 4.11 -28.42
N PHE A 143 4.19 5.30 -28.60
CA PHE A 143 4.24 6.36 -27.59
C PHE A 143 3.58 5.91 -26.29
N ARG A 144 2.41 5.26 -26.37
CA ARG A 144 1.70 4.71 -25.23
C ARG A 144 2.55 3.73 -24.43
N ARG A 145 3.17 2.75 -25.12
CA ARG A 145 4.05 1.77 -24.46
C ARG A 145 5.25 2.46 -23.81
N GLY A 146 5.90 3.39 -24.50
CA GLY A 146 7.01 4.17 -23.95
C GLY A 146 6.62 4.96 -22.70
N LEU A 147 5.48 5.65 -22.72
CA LEU A 147 4.96 6.40 -21.59
C LEU A 147 4.64 5.49 -20.40
N LEU A 148 3.95 4.37 -20.63
CA LEU A 148 3.63 3.41 -19.57
C LEU A 148 4.90 2.81 -18.97
N THR A 149 5.89 2.42 -19.78
CA THR A 149 7.18 1.90 -19.30
C THR A 149 7.92 2.95 -18.46
N PHE A 150 7.95 4.21 -18.90
CA PHE A 150 8.54 5.31 -18.13
C PHE A 150 7.82 5.51 -16.79
N MET A 151 6.48 5.50 -16.80
CA MET A 151 5.70 5.57 -15.57
C MET A 151 6.02 4.39 -14.64
N TYR A 152 6.07 3.17 -15.14
CA TYR A 152 6.46 1.99 -14.34
C TYR A 152 7.82 2.19 -13.67
N PHE A 153 8.82 2.64 -14.42
CA PHE A 153 10.14 2.91 -13.88
C PHE A 153 10.11 3.98 -12.78
N GLY A 154 9.39 5.08 -13.01
CA GLY A 154 9.25 6.16 -12.04
C GLY A 154 8.54 5.73 -10.76
N HIS A 155 7.46 4.96 -10.86
CA HIS A 155 6.73 4.48 -9.68
C HIS A 155 7.52 3.40 -8.94
N ILE A 156 8.11 2.41 -9.60
CA ILE A 156 8.93 1.40 -8.90
C ILE A 156 10.07 2.05 -8.10
N ASN A 157 10.58 3.19 -8.56
CA ASN A 157 11.67 3.90 -7.93
C ASN A 157 11.21 5.13 -7.11
N PHE A 158 9.92 5.26 -6.81
CA PHE A 158 9.44 6.42 -6.05
C PHE A 158 10.06 6.50 -4.65
N GLY A 159 10.47 5.36 -4.07
CA GLY A 159 11.09 5.29 -2.74
C GLY A 159 12.58 5.65 -2.68
N ILE A 160 13.20 6.06 -3.79
CA ILE A 160 14.64 6.41 -3.83
C ILE A 160 14.97 7.59 -2.91
N PRO A 161 14.21 8.70 -2.90
CA PRO A 161 14.49 9.83 -2.01
C PRO A 161 14.60 9.39 -0.55
N GLU A 162 13.74 8.50 -0.08
CA GLU A 162 13.75 7.94 1.29
C GLU A 162 15.06 7.21 1.60
N ILE A 163 15.57 6.45 0.63
CA ILE A 163 16.82 5.70 0.77
C ILE A 163 18.02 6.65 0.82
N LEU A 164 18.03 7.68 -0.04
CA LEU A 164 19.13 8.64 -0.14
C LEU A 164 19.21 9.58 1.06
N THR A 165 18.07 9.88 1.66
CA THR A 165 17.95 10.81 2.80
C THR A 165 17.95 10.09 4.16
N ALA A 166 17.99 8.76 4.15
CA ALA A 166 18.12 7.96 5.36
C ALA A 166 19.45 8.24 6.08
N PRO A 167 19.46 8.27 7.43
CA PRO A 167 20.68 8.51 8.19
C PRO A 167 21.72 7.41 7.92
N GLN A 168 22.94 7.82 7.58
CA GLN A 168 24.06 6.91 7.32
C GLN A 168 24.47 6.17 8.60
N ASP A 169 24.64 6.91 9.69
CA ASP A 169 24.90 6.37 11.04
C ASP A 169 23.59 6.03 11.75
N GLN A 170 23.23 4.75 11.69
CA GLN A 170 22.00 4.23 12.28
C GLN A 170 22.08 4.13 13.81
N ASP A 171 23.27 3.91 14.38
CA ASP A 171 23.41 3.74 15.83
C ASP A 171 23.25 5.09 16.53
N ALA A 172 23.90 6.14 16.01
CA ALA A 172 23.68 7.50 16.48
C ALA A 172 22.22 7.96 16.28
N ALA A 173 21.60 7.62 15.14
CA ALA A 173 20.20 7.94 14.86
C ALA A 173 19.25 7.27 15.85
N LYS A 174 19.43 5.97 16.13
CA LYS A 174 18.63 5.23 17.11
C LYS A 174 18.81 5.78 18.51
N GLN A 175 20.04 6.07 18.92
CA GLN A 175 20.31 6.64 20.24
C GLN A 175 19.59 7.98 20.42
N LYS A 176 19.73 8.89 19.44
CA LYS A 176 19.04 10.19 19.46
C LYS A 176 17.51 10.05 19.50
N MET A 177 16.96 9.07 18.77
CA MET A 177 15.52 8.80 18.82
C MET A 177 15.08 8.22 20.17
N LYS A 178 15.89 7.40 20.83
CA LYS A 178 15.59 6.88 22.18
C LYS A 178 15.70 7.95 23.25
N GLU A 179 16.63 8.90 23.12
CA GLU A 179 16.71 10.07 24.00
C GLU A 179 15.46 10.95 23.85
N LYS A 180 15.00 11.15 22.60
CA LYS A 180 13.77 11.91 22.31
C LYS A 180 12.49 11.17 22.73
N TYR A 181 12.48 9.85 22.60
CA TYR A 181 11.35 8.96 22.86
C TYR A 181 11.77 7.82 23.79
N PRO A 182 11.82 8.05 25.12
CA PRO A 182 12.42 7.11 26.07
C PRO A 182 11.67 5.78 26.19
N CYS A 183 10.40 5.71 25.78
CA CYS A 183 9.60 4.49 25.80
C CYS A 183 9.63 3.68 24.50
N LEU A 184 10.60 3.89 23.61
CA LEU A 184 10.80 2.98 22.46
C LEU A 184 11.12 1.56 22.94
N PRO A 185 10.60 0.52 22.27
CA PRO A 185 10.76 -0.84 22.73
C PRO A 185 12.20 -1.31 22.51
N PRO A 186 12.69 -2.32 23.25
CA PRO A 186 14.04 -2.86 23.04
C PRO A 186 14.31 -3.29 21.59
N VAL A 187 13.31 -3.84 20.90
CA VAL A 187 13.38 -4.27 19.48
C VAL A 187 13.82 -3.13 18.53
N PHE A 188 13.58 -1.87 18.90
CA PHE A 188 14.04 -0.72 18.10
C PHE A 188 15.57 -0.63 17.99
N MET A 189 16.30 -1.15 18.97
CA MET A 189 17.77 -1.15 18.98
C MET A 189 18.40 -2.31 18.21
N GLU A 190 17.60 -3.26 17.72
CA GLU A 190 18.11 -4.41 16.97
C GLU A 190 18.68 -3.99 15.61
N ARG A 191 19.57 -4.81 15.04
CA ARG A 191 20.29 -4.49 13.79
C ARG A 191 19.37 -4.30 12.58
N VAL A 192 18.30 -5.10 12.52
CA VAL A 192 17.29 -5.09 11.45
C VAL A 192 16.20 -4.02 11.66
N SER A 193 16.31 -3.23 12.73
CA SER A 193 15.56 -1.99 12.91
C SER A 193 16.31 -0.85 12.23
N HIS A 194 15.61 -0.06 11.42
CA HIS A 194 16.19 1.05 10.67
C HIS A 194 15.40 2.32 10.89
N VAL A 195 16.09 3.40 11.25
CA VAL A 195 15.56 4.75 11.16
C VAL A 195 15.56 5.14 9.70
N ILE A 196 14.36 5.32 9.15
CA ILE A 196 14.15 5.69 7.75
C ILE A 196 14.37 7.20 7.61
N GLN A 197 13.87 8.01 8.55
CA GLN A 197 14.05 9.46 8.55
C GLN A 197 14.19 10.03 9.97
N MET A 198 15.04 11.05 10.12
CA MET A 198 15.23 11.78 11.38
C MET A 198 14.21 12.92 11.57
N ASP A 199 13.76 13.50 10.46
CA ASP A 199 12.77 14.58 10.42
C ASP A 199 11.71 14.27 9.35
N ALA A 200 10.46 14.55 9.67
CA ALA A 200 9.32 14.35 8.78
C ALA A 200 9.19 15.46 7.73
N SER A 201 9.93 16.57 7.88
CA SER A 201 9.83 17.78 7.05
C SER A 201 10.07 17.54 5.55
N LEU A 202 10.88 16.54 5.18
CA LEU A 202 11.11 16.17 3.77
C LEU A 202 10.27 14.97 3.33
N PHE A 203 10.14 13.97 4.20
CA PHE A 203 9.39 12.73 3.95
C PHE A 203 7.91 12.99 3.71
N ASN A 204 7.27 13.79 4.58
CA ASN A 204 5.84 14.03 4.51
C ASN A 204 5.46 14.76 3.21
N PRO A 205 6.09 15.88 2.82
CA PRO A 205 5.76 16.55 1.56
C PRO A 205 5.96 15.64 0.34
N HIS A 206 7.04 14.86 0.28
CA HIS A 206 7.28 13.92 -0.82
C HIS A 206 6.13 12.89 -0.94
N MET A 207 5.76 12.24 0.16
CA MET A 207 4.65 11.28 0.17
C MET A 207 3.31 11.94 -0.17
N TYR A 208 3.03 13.14 0.33
CA TYR A 208 1.80 13.87 0.00
C TYR A 208 1.75 14.26 -1.47
N LEU A 209 2.87 14.65 -2.07
CA LEU A 209 2.96 14.98 -3.49
C LEU A 209 2.69 13.76 -4.38
N ILE A 210 3.26 12.59 -4.04
CA ILE A 210 2.97 11.33 -4.75
C ILE A 210 1.50 10.97 -4.64
N CYS A 211 0.93 11.02 -3.43
CA CYS A 211 -0.49 10.73 -3.21
C CYS A 211 -1.40 11.69 -3.99
N LEU A 212 -1.08 12.98 -3.99
CA LEU A 212 -1.81 14.01 -4.75
C LEU A 212 -1.73 13.75 -6.26
N TYR A 213 -0.54 13.44 -6.76
CA TYR A 213 -0.31 13.09 -8.16
C TYR A 213 -1.14 11.86 -8.59
N LEU A 214 -1.13 10.79 -7.80
CA LEU A 214 -1.94 9.60 -8.06
C LEU A 214 -3.43 9.93 -8.03
N ALA A 215 -3.88 10.71 -7.05
CA ALA A 215 -5.27 11.14 -6.94
C ALA A 215 -5.71 11.93 -8.18
N ILE A 216 -4.89 12.87 -8.67
CA ILE A 216 -5.18 13.63 -9.88
C ILE A 216 -5.31 12.71 -11.10
N ILE A 217 -4.39 11.76 -11.30
CA ILE A 217 -4.45 10.81 -12.41
C ILE A 217 -5.71 9.95 -12.34
N PHE A 218 -6.01 9.39 -11.16
CA PHE A 218 -7.21 8.56 -10.98
C PHE A 218 -8.48 9.37 -11.20
N SER A 219 -8.58 10.56 -10.61
CA SER A 219 -9.72 11.45 -10.82
C SER A 219 -9.88 11.83 -12.29
N PHE A 220 -8.79 12.09 -13.02
CA PHE A 220 -8.83 12.36 -14.45
C PHE A 220 -9.43 11.19 -15.24
N PHE A 221 -8.87 9.98 -15.09
CA PHE A 221 -9.38 8.80 -15.81
C PHE A 221 -10.82 8.47 -15.43
N CYS A 222 -11.14 8.48 -14.13
CA CYS A 222 -12.48 8.20 -13.63
C CYS A 222 -13.51 9.18 -14.19
N SER A 223 -13.25 10.48 -14.12
CA SER A 223 -14.18 11.51 -14.61
C SER A 223 -14.40 11.38 -16.12
N HIS A 224 -13.34 11.15 -16.90
CA HIS A 224 -13.47 10.94 -18.35
C HIS A 224 -14.28 9.69 -18.71
N ILE A 225 -14.03 8.57 -18.01
CA ILE A 225 -14.76 7.32 -18.23
C ILE A 225 -16.22 7.49 -17.85
N ILE A 226 -16.52 8.05 -16.69
CA ILE A 226 -17.90 8.31 -16.23
C ILE A 226 -18.62 9.22 -17.22
N TRP A 227 -17.98 10.30 -17.67
CA TRP A 227 -18.56 11.23 -18.63
C TRP A 227 -18.96 10.53 -19.94
N ASN A 228 -18.11 9.65 -20.47
CA ASN A 228 -18.39 8.91 -21.71
C ASN A 228 -19.32 7.71 -21.52
N LEU A 229 -19.46 7.21 -20.29
CA LEU A 229 -20.47 6.22 -19.94
C LEU A 229 -21.89 6.82 -19.83
N LEU A 230 -22.06 8.15 -19.88
CA LEU A 230 -23.39 8.76 -19.98
C LEU A 230 -23.97 8.57 -21.39
N PRO A 231 -25.24 8.11 -21.53
CA PRO A 231 -25.87 7.87 -22.84
C PRO A 231 -25.80 9.04 -23.81
N ARG A 232 -25.95 10.27 -23.28
CA ARG A 232 -25.90 11.51 -24.05
C ARG A 232 -24.54 11.77 -24.73
N ASN A 233 -23.45 11.35 -24.09
CA ASN A 233 -22.10 11.75 -24.47
C ASN A 233 -21.39 10.73 -25.36
N ASN A 234 -21.91 9.50 -25.44
CA ASN A 234 -21.41 8.48 -26.34
C ASN A 234 -22.59 7.69 -26.93
N PRO A 235 -23.38 8.27 -27.85
CA PRO A 235 -24.61 7.66 -28.34
C PRO A 235 -24.37 6.41 -29.20
N SER A 236 -23.15 6.20 -29.71
CA SER A 236 -22.79 5.02 -30.53
C SER A 236 -22.70 3.72 -29.72
N MET A 237 -22.51 3.82 -28.40
CA MET A 237 -22.42 2.64 -27.52
C MET A 237 -23.81 2.14 -27.10
N SER A 238 -24.11 0.88 -27.45
CA SER A 238 -25.36 0.20 -27.09
C SER A 238 -25.61 0.15 -25.57
N SER A 239 -26.88 0.08 -25.18
CA SER A 239 -27.30 -0.01 -23.77
C SER A 239 -26.70 -1.21 -23.04
N ASN A 240 -26.61 -2.37 -23.72
CA ASN A 240 -26.06 -3.60 -23.13
C ASN A 240 -24.55 -3.48 -22.89
N THR A 241 -23.79 -2.98 -23.88
CA THR A 241 -22.34 -2.74 -23.75
C THR A 241 -22.06 -1.74 -22.62
N ARG A 242 -22.83 -0.65 -22.57
CA ARG A 242 -22.69 0.37 -21.53
C ARG A 242 -22.92 -0.18 -20.13
N LYS A 243 -23.97 -0.98 -19.93
CA LYS A 243 -24.28 -1.62 -18.63
C LYS A 243 -23.10 -2.47 -18.16
N MET A 244 -22.54 -3.27 -19.06
CA MET A 244 -21.40 -4.13 -18.75
C MET A 244 -20.13 -3.33 -18.44
N MET A 245 -19.79 -2.33 -19.26
CA MET A 245 -18.62 -1.47 -19.03
C MET A 245 -18.74 -0.68 -17.72
N ARG A 246 -19.94 -0.19 -17.39
CA ARG A 246 -20.22 0.53 -16.14
C ARG A 246 -20.06 -0.38 -14.92
N SER A 247 -20.64 -1.58 -14.93
CA SER A 247 -20.52 -2.53 -13.81
C SER A 247 -19.05 -2.90 -13.56
N PHE A 248 -18.31 -3.17 -14.63
CA PHE A 248 -16.89 -3.46 -14.54
C PHE A 248 -16.08 -2.28 -13.97
N PHE A 249 -16.30 -1.06 -14.49
CA PHE A 249 -15.62 0.13 -14.00
C PHE A 249 -15.91 0.42 -12.51
N ILE A 250 -17.16 0.28 -12.08
CA ILE A 250 -17.53 0.45 -10.66
C ILE A 250 -16.77 -0.56 -9.78
N SER A 251 -16.69 -1.83 -10.21
CA SER A 251 -15.94 -2.86 -9.48
C SER A 251 -14.47 -2.46 -9.29
N MET A 252 -13.83 -1.88 -10.31
CA MET A 252 -12.45 -1.40 -10.21
C MET A 252 -12.28 -0.24 -9.23
N CYS A 253 -13.18 0.74 -9.29
CA CYS A 253 -13.16 1.85 -8.34
C CYS A 253 -13.31 1.35 -6.90
N ILE A 254 -14.17 0.35 -6.68
CA ILE A 254 -14.33 -0.30 -5.38
C ILE A 254 -13.03 -1.01 -4.96
N GLN A 255 -12.38 -1.76 -5.87
CA GLN A 255 -11.12 -2.46 -5.59
C GLN A 255 -10.00 -1.51 -5.15
N VAL A 256 -9.96 -0.28 -5.67
CA VAL A 256 -8.97 0.74 -5.26
C VAL A 256 -9.41 1.49 -4.00
N ALA A 257 -10.71 1.77 -3.86
CA ALA A 257 -11.25 2.54 -2.74
C ALA A 257 -11.20 1.78 -1.41
N ILE A 258 -11.42 0.46 -1.41
CA ILE A 258 -11.41 -0.34 -0.18
C ILE A 258 -10.05 -0.27 0.54
N PRO A 259 -8.90 -0.60 -0.11
CA PRO A 259 -7.60 -0.49 0.55
C PRO A 259 -7.28 0.93 1.01
N ALA A 260 -7.62 1.95 0.20
CA ALA A 260 -7.43 3.34 0.55
C ALA A 260 -8.23 3.74 1.81
N PHE A 261 -9.48 3.30 1.92
CA PHE A 261 -10.32 3.55 3.08
C PHE A 261 -9.80 2.84 4.33
N VAL A 262 -9.39 1.57 4.21
CA VAL A 262 -8.79 0.81 5.33
C VAL A 262 -7.52 1.51 5.82
N TYR A 263 -6.62 1.90 4.91
CA TYR A 263 -5.41 2.64 5.27
C TYR A 263 -5.72 3.96 6.00
N ASN A 264 -6.62 4.78 5.46
CA ASN A 264 -6.99 6.07 6.04
C ASN A 264 -7.65 5.93 7.41
N THR A 265 -8.54 4.96 7.59
CA THR A 265 -9.21 4.72 8.89
C THR A 265 -8.22 4.29 9.96
N VAL A 266 -7.24 3.44 9.62
CA VAL A 266 -6.15 3.07 10.52
C VAL A 266 -5.31 4.29 10.87
N TYR A 267 -4.93 5.09 9.87
CA TYR A 267 -4.13 6.31 10.06
C TYR A 267 -4.86 7.38 10.90
N VAL A 268 -6.14 7.62 10.68
CA VAL A 268 -6.92 8.62 11.44
C VAL A 268 -7.13 8.16 12.88
N THR A 269 -7.51 6.89 13.09
CA THR A 269 -7.66 6.30 14.42
C THR A 269 -6.34 6.39 15.19
N TRP A 270 -5.22 6.14 14.50
CA TRP A 270 -3.87 6.31 15.02
C TRP A 270 -3.59 7.74 15.49
N ASN A 271 -3.81 8.74 14.63
CA ASN A 271 -3.55 10.15 14.95
C ASN A 271 -4.40 10.64 16.13
N ILE A 272 -5.66 10.24 16.20
CA ILE A 272 -6.56 10.58 17.30
C ILE A 272 -6.10 9.95 18.61
N PHE A 273 -5.73 8.66 18.59
CA PHE A 273 -5.22 7.96 19.77
C PHE A 273 -3.92 8.58 20.29
N PHE A 274 -2.99 8.92 19.39
CA PHE A 274 -1.72 9.56 19.75
C PHE A 274 -1.90 10.97 20.33
N ARG A 275 -2.71 11.81 19.68
CA ARG A 275 -3.05 13.16 20.21
C ARG A 275 -3.67 13.10 21.60
N ARG A 276 -4.40 12.04 21.91
CA ARG A 276 -5.13 11.90 23.18
C ARG A 276 -4.28 11.32 24.31
N HIS A 277 -3.21 10.58 24.01
CA HIS A 277 -2.49 9.82 25.03
C HIS A 277 -1.00 10.13 25.23
N ASN A 278 -0.29 10.85 24.33
CA ASN A 278 1.17 11.05 24.44
C ASN A 278 1.97 9.73 24.68
N ILE A 279 1.44 8.58 24.22
CA ILE A 279 2.05 7.25 24.43
C ILE A 279 2.82 6.85 23.17
N HIS A 280 4.12 6.53 23.31
CA HIS A 280 5.08 6.33 22.21
C HIS A 280 5.13 4.94 21.56
N LEU A 281 4.16 4.07 21.80
CA LEU A 281 4.08 2.79 21.08
C LEU A 281 2.66 2.35 20.81
N PHE A 282 2.42 1.90 19.59
CA PHE A 282 1.40 0.89 19.37
C PHE A 282 1.96 -0.26 18.51
N PRO A 283 1.73 -1.50 18.92
CA PRO A 283 1.88 -2.68 18.09
C PRO A 283 0.56 -2.95 17.36
N LEU A 284 0.66 -3.38 16.11
CA LEU A 284 -0.45 -3.70 15.18
C LEU A 284 -1.55 -4.65 15.73
N SER A 285 -1.37 -5.23 16.90
CA SER A 285 -2.23 -6.29 17.46
C SER A 285 -3.52 -5.85 18.14
N LYS A 286 -3.58 -4.67 18.76
CA LYS A 286 -4.84 -4.16 19.32
C LYS A 286 -5.82 -3.73 18.21
N LEU A 287 -5.30 -3.42 17.02
CA LEU A 287 -6.10 -3.19 15.81
C LEU A 287 -6.61 -4.52 15.25
N TYR A 288 -5.77 -5.57 15.22
CA TYR A 288 -6.20 -6.92 14.83
C TYR A 288 -7.32 -7.42 15.75
N LYS A 289 -7.23 -7.17 17.06
CA LYS A 289 -8.29 -7.55 18.02
C LYS A 289 -9.64 -6.83 17.78
N ARG A 290 -9.64 -5.59 17.25
CA ARG A 290 -10.87 -4.87 16.87
C ARG A 290 -11.37 -5.24 15.47
N LEU A 291 -10.47 -5.50 14.52
CA LEU A 291 -10.83 -5.95 13.17
C LEU A 291 -11.34 -7.40 13.16
N SER A 292 -10.76 -8.30 13.96
CA SER A 292 -11.29 -9.66 14.17
C SER A 292 -12.67 -9.66 14.83
N CYS A 293 -13.03 -8.64 15.63
CA CYS A 293 -14.39 -8.49 16.15
C CYS A 293 -15.39 -7.93 15.13
N THR A 294 -14.94 -7.36 14.00
CA THR A 294 -15.85 -6.83 12.96
C THR A 294 -16.16 -7.90 11.91
N TYR A 295 -15.31 -8.92 11.76
CA TYR A 295 -15.53 -10.08 10.87
C TYR A 295 -16.11 -11.33 11.57
N CYS A 296 -16.44 -11.23 12.86
CA CYS A 296 -17.12 -12.28 13.64
C CYS A 296 -18.56 -11.89 14.03
N ASN A 297 -19.32 -11.25 13.14
CA ASN A 297 -20.77 -11.21 13.28
C ASN A 297 -21.43 -11.96 12.10
N PRO A 298 -21.86 -13.22 12.30
CA PRO A 298 -22.52 -14.02 11.26
C PRO A 298 -23.94 -13.56 10.89
N SER A 299 -24.43 -12.42 11.41
CA SER A 299 -25.83 -11.99 11.23
C SER A 299 -26.08 -10.99 10.09
N LEU A 300 -25.12 -10.79 9.17
CA LEU A 300 -25.27 -9.88 8.02
C LEU A 300 -25.05 -10.56 6.64
N LEU A 301 -25.17 -11.89 6.59
CA LEU A 301 -25.25 -12.66 5.35
C LEU A 301 -26.61 -13.36 5.26
N PHE A 302 -27.66 -12.56 5.10
CA PHE A 302 -28.89 -12.88 4.36
C PHE A 302 -29.49 -11.56 3.84
#